data_AF-A0A2P4T0D2-F1
#
_entry.id   AF-A0A2P4T0D2-F1
#
_cell.length_a   1.000
_cell.length_b   1.000
_cell.length_c   1.000
_cell.angle_alpha   90.00
_cell.angle_beta   90.00
_cell.angle_gamma   90.00
#
_symmetry.space_group_name_H-M   'P 1'
#
loop_
_entity.id
_entity.type
_entity.pdbx_description
1 polymer ?
#
loop_
_entity_poly.entity_id
_entity_poly.type
_entity_poly.pdbx_seq_one_letter_code
_entity_poly.pdbx_strand_id
1 'polypeptide(L)'
;MAERDDDGTVAERGPGAAYAAFVLMEELLDKLKLLSYEEEALRRHNMRPLSRHYFALPTNPGEQFFMFCTLAAWLITKAGHHFEQPQEYDDPNAVISKILLELRSFGRPVDFPPSKLKAGYGEQACYVLDCLAEEALKYSGFSCKRPAYPTDELEEEEITEDDTELALNKLEEDVAEEESDNEENFIDLNVLKAQTYRS
;
A
#
# COMPACT_ATOMS: atom_id res chain seq x y z
N MET A 1 24.26 -46.08 -14.83
CA MET A 1 23.07 -45.29 -15.20
C MET A 1 22.16 -45.38 -13.99
N ALA A 2 22.26 -44.40 -13.10
CA ALA A 2 21.44 -44.31 -11.89
C ALA A 2 20.73 -42.95 -12.01
N GLU A 3 19.43 -43.02 -12.21
CA GLU A 3 18.54 -41.87 -12.32
C GLU A 3 18.55 -41.13 -10.98
N ARG A 4 18.84 -39.83 -11.05
CA ARG A 4 18.64 -38.91 -9.94
C ARG A 4 17.20 -38.44 -10.03
N ASP A 5 16.38 -38.92 -9.11
CA ASP A 5 15.09 -38.31 -8.83
C ASP A 5 15.36 -36.95 -8.15
N ASP A 6 15.31 -35.89 -8.96
CA ASP A 6 15.22 -34.51 -8.53
C ASP A 6 13.78 -34.27 -8.06
N ASP A 7 13.45 -34.71 -6.84
CA ASP A 7 12.22 -34.34 -6.15
C ASP A 7 12.38 -32.89 -5.65
N GLY A 8 12.05 -31.95 -6.53
CA GLY A 8 11.95 -30.53 -6.21
C GLY A 8 10.88 -30.32 -5.16
N THR A 9 11.29 -30.27 -3.90
CA THR A 9 10.46 -29.82 -2.78
C THR A 9 9.94 -28.42 -3.09
N VAL A 10 8.70 -28.33 -3.53
CA VAL A 10 7.95 -27.07 -3.56
C VAL A 10 7.88 -26.62 -2.11
N ALA A 11 8.74 -25.68 -1.71
CA ALA A 11 8.70 -25.09 -0.39
C ALA A 11 7.26 -24.64 -0.14
N GLU A 12 6.61 -25.28 0.83
CA GLU A 12 5.22 -25.02 1.17
C GLU A 12 5.10 -23.54 1.53
N ARG A 13 4.58 -22.76 0.59
CA ARG A 13 4.54 -21.30 0.68
C ARG A 13 3.71 -20.97 1.92
N GLY A 14 4.29 -20.23 2.87
CA GLY A 14 3.64 -19.92 4.14
C GLY A 14 2.27 -19.27 3.96
N PRO A 15 1.40 -19.25 4.99
CA PRO A 15 0.00 -18.84 4.88
C PRO A 15 -0.20 -17.43 4.30
N GLY A 16 0.77 -16.52 4.46
CA GLY A 16 0.74 -15.19 3.86
C GLY A 16 0.86 -15.16 2.33
N ALA A 17 1.36 -16.23 1.70
CA ALA A 17 1.56 -16.29 0.26
C ALA A 17 0.26 -16.24 -0.54
N ALA A 18 -0.85 -16.73 0.04
CA ALA A 18 -2.18 -16.60 -0.56
C ALA A 18 -2.60 -15.14 -0.76
N TYR A 19 -1.99 -14.21 -0.02
CA TYR A 19 -2.30 -12.78 -0.07
C TYR A 19 -1.30 -11.96 -0.91
N ALA A 20 -0.25 -12.58 -1.45
CA ALA A 20 0.81 -11.89 -2.20
C ALA A 20 0.27 -11.07 -3.38
N ALA A 21 -0.71 -11.61 -4.12
CA ALA A 21 -1.32 -10.91 -5.26
C ALA A 21 -2.06 -9.63 -4.84
N PHE A 22 -2.61 -9.56 -3.63
CA PHE A 22 -3.31 -8.39 -3.12
C PHE A 22 -2.34 -7.28 -2.73
N VAL A 23 -1.25 -7.64 -2.05
CA VAL A 23 -0.19 -6.69 -1.69
C VAL A 23 0.41 -6.07 -2.95
N LEU A 24 0.77 -6.89 -3.93
CA LEU A 24 1.31 -6.41 -5.21
C LEU A 24 0.30 -5.55 -5.98
N MET A 25 -1.00 -5.88 -5.94
CA MET A 25 -2.02 -5.07 -6.61
C MET A 25 -2.16 -3.68 -5.96
N GLU A 26 -2.06 -3.60 -4.63
CA GLU A 26 -2.13 -2.35 -3.89
C GLU A 26 -0.92 -1.46 -4.20
N GLU A 27 0.30 -2.01 -4.14
CA GLU A 27 1.54 -1.32 -4.50
C GLU A 27 1.52 -0.84 -5.96
N LEU A 28 1.09 -1.70 -6.88
CA LEU A 28 0.93 -1.37 -8.29
C LEU A 28 -0.06 -0.21 -8.46
N LEU A 29 -1.22 -0.26 -7.81
CA LEU A 29 -2.25 0.76 -7.97
C LEU A 29 -1.77 2.13 -7.50
N ASP A 30 -1.00 2.19 -6.43
CA ASP A 30 -0.41 3.44 -5.96
C ASP A 30 0.65 3.98 -6.93
N LYS A 31 1.53 3.13 -7.47
CA LYS A 31 2.47 3.52 -8.53
C LYS A 31 1.75 4.02 -9.78
N LEU A 32 0.66 3.37 -10.19
CA LEU A 32 -0.17 3.79 -11.33
C LEU A 32 -0.81 5.16 -11.10
N LYS A 33 -1.33 5.43 -9.90
CA LYS A 33 -1.89 6.75 -9.54
C LYS A 33 -0.82 7.85 -9.61
N LEU A 34 0.39 7.58 -9.13
CA LEU A 34 1.52 8.53 -9.21
C LEU A 34 1.89 8.86 -10.68
N LEU A 35 1.64 7.93 -11.60
CA LEU A 35 1.85 8.10 -13.04
C LEU A 35 0.63 8.66 -13.78
N SER A 36 -0.44 9.06 -13.08
CA SER A 36 -1.68 9.57 -13.68
C SER A 36 -2.31 8.64 -14.73
N TYR A 37 -2.30 7.32 -14.45
CA TYR A 37 -2.74 6.29 -15.41
C TYR A 37 -4.19 6.46 -15.92
N GLU A 38 -5.09 7.03 -15.13
CA GLU A 38 -6.49 7.24 -15.54
C GLU A 38 -6.60 8.21 -16.70
N GLU A 39 -5.79 9.27 -16.68
CA GLU A 39 -5.81 10.31 -17.70
C GLU A 39 -5.01 9.91 -18.94
N GLU A 40 -3.87 9.26 -18.73
CA GLU A 40 -2.92 8.98 -19.79
C GLU A 40 -3.17 7.64 -20.48
N ALA A 41 -3.53 6.60 -19.73
CA ALA A 41 -3.74 5.25 -20.24
C ALA A 41 -5.23 4.97 -20.44
N LEU A 42 -6.06 5.12 -19.41
CA LEU A 42 -7.45 4.64 -19.46
C LEU A 42 -8.35 5.50 -20.35
N ARG A 43 -8.20 6.82 -20.31
CA ARG A 43 -9.03 7.77 -21.08
C ARG A 43 -8.97 7.50 -22.59
N ARG A 44 -7.81 7.09 -23.11
CA ARG A 44 -7.63 6.78 -24.55
C ARG A 44 -8.44 5.56 -25.02
N HIS A 45 -8.72 4.66 -24.09
CA HIS A 45 -9.39 3.38 -24.36
C HIS A 45 -10.79 3.32 -23.76
N ASN A 46 -11.30 4.43 -23.20
CA ASN A 46 -12.61 4.51 -22.54
C ASN A 46 -12.79 3.45 -21.42
N MET A 47 -11.71 3.15 -20.71
CA MET A 47 -11.69 2.16 -19.63
C MET A 47 -12.00 2.79 -18.27
N ARG A 48 -12.56 1.99 -17.36
CA ARG A 48 -12.88 2.45 -16.00
C ARG A 48 -11.65 2.37 -15.08
N PRO A 49 -11.54 3.24 -14.07
CA PRO A 49 -10.52 3.13 -13.04
C PRO A 49 -10.49 1.74 -12.40
N LEU A 50 -9.28 1.29 -12.06
CA LEU A 50 -9.06 -0.04 -11.51
C LEU A 50 -9.49 -0.09 -10.04
N SER A 51 -10.18 -1.16 -9.64
CA SER A 51 -10.39 -1.45 -8.23
C SER A 51 -9.12 -2.02 -7.60
N ARG A 52 -8.98 -1.93 -6.27
CA ARG A 52 -7.83 -2.49 -5.51
C ARG A 52 -7.65 -4.01 -5.65
N HIS A 53 -8.63 -4.71 -6.24
CA HIS A 53 -8.60 -6.16 -6.43
C HIS A 53 -8.59 -6.54 -7.93
N TYR A 54 -8.49 -5.57 -8.85
CA TYR A 54 -8.79 -5.78 -10.27
C TYR A 54 -7.94 -6.88 -10.90
N PHE A 55 -6.62 -6.90 -10.64
CA PHE A 55 -5.75 -7.98 -11.11
C PHE A 55 -5.53 -9.07 -10.06
N ALA A 56 -5.91 -8.86 -8.80
CA ALA A 56 -5.75 -9.88 -7.76
C ALA A 56 -6.80 -10.99 -7.86
N LEU A 57 -8.01 -10.67 -8.31
CA LEU A 57 -9.13 -11.61 -8.42
C LEU A 57 -9.54 -11.83 -9.88
N PRO A 58 -9.98 -13.04 -10.25
CA PRO A 58 -10.59 -13.27 -11.55
C PRO A 58 -11.89 -12.47 -11.67
N THR A 59 -12.02 -11.72 -12.75
CA THR A 59 -13.29 -11.07 -13.11
C THR A 59 -13.69 -11.53 -14.51
N ASN A 60 -13.30 -10.78 -15.54
CA ASN A 60 -13.43 -11.18 -16.93
C ASN A 60 -12.03 -11.38 -17.51
N PRO A 61 -11.56 -12.62 -17.75
CA PRO A 61 -10.20 -12.87 -18.21
C PRO A 61 -9.85 -12.19 -19.53
N GLY A 62 -10.81 -12.04 -20.46
CA GLY A 62 -10.58 -11.35 -21.73
C GLY A 62 -10.35 -9.85 -21.53
N GLU A 63 -11.19 -9.22 -20.71
CA GLU A 63 -11.04 -7.80 -20.35
C GLU A 63 -9.76 -7.56 -19.54
N GLN A 64 -9.48 -8.43 -18.56
CA GLN A 64 -8.28 -8.34 -17.73
C GLN A 64 -7.01 -8.51 -18.56
N PHE A 65 -7.00 -9.43 -19.53
CA PHE A 65 -5.87 -9.59 -20.44
C PHE A 65 -5.65 -8.37 -21.33
N PHE A 66 -6.73 -7.83 -21.90
CA PHE A 66 -6.66 -6.59 -22.68
C PHE A 66 -6.15 -5.42 -21.82
N MET A 67 -6.66 -5.30 -20.60
CA MET A 67 -6.27 -4.27 -19.65
C MET A 67 -4.79 -4.38 -19.26
N PHE A 68 -4.32 -5.61 -18.99
CA PHE A 68 -2.92 -5.93 -18.72
C PHE A 68 -2.02 -5.51 -19.89
N CYS A 69 -2.34 -5.91 -21.12
CA CYS A 69 -1.57 -5.57 -22.31
C CYS A 69 -1.51 -4.05 -22.54
N THR A 70 -2.62 -3.36 -22.30
CA THR A 70 -2.70 -1.90 -22.48
C THR A 70 -1.85 -1.16 -21.45
N LEU A 71 -1.92 -1.55 -20.18
CA LEU A 71 -1.07 -0.93 -19.14
C LEU A 71 0.40 -1.25 -19.37
N ALA A 72 0.73 -2.49 -19.72
CA ALA A 72 2.11 -2.88 -20.00
C ALA A 72 2.69 -2.06 -21.15
N ALA A 73 1.98 -1.94 -22.27
CA ALA A 73 2.38 -1.13 -23.42
C ALA A 73 2.59 0.35 -23.04
N TRP A 74 1.64 0.91 -22.29
CA TRP A 74 1.73 2.29 -21.81
C TRP A 74 2.93 2.51 -20.86
N LEU A 75 3.14 1.61 -19.90
CA LEU A 75 4.24 1.70 -18.94
C LEU A 75 5.61 1.57 -19.62
N ILE A 76 5.77 0.64 -20.57
CA ILE A 76 7.00 0.50 -21.36
C ILE A 76 7.28 1.80 -22.13
N THR A 77 6.25 2.37 -22.76
CA THR A 77 6.34 3.67 -23.45
C THR A 77 6.70 4.80 -22.51
N LYS A 78 6.12 4.82 -21.32
CA LYS A 78 6.39 5.83 -20.28
C LYS A 78 7.81 5.70 -19.71
N ALA A 79 8.38 4.49 -19.71
CA ALA A 79 9.76 4.21 -19.33
C ALA A 79 10.79 4.53 -20.45
N GLY A 80 10.35 5.08 -21.59
CA GLY A 80 11.22 5.55 -22.67
C GLY A 80 11.47 4.54 -23.80
N HIS A 81 10.90 3.33 -23.72
CA HIS A 81 11.00 2.33 -24.78
C HIS A 81 9.77 2.37 -25.69
N HIS A 82 9.95 2.33 -27.01
CA HIS A 82 8.80 2.31 -27.91
C HIS A 82 8.12 0.93 -27.89
N PHE A 83 6.82 0.89 -27.56
CA PHE A 83 6.02 -0.33 -27.60
C PHE A 83 4.70 -0.08 -28.33
N GLU A 84 4.42 -0.88 -29.35
CA GLU A 84 3.15 -0.81 -30.07
C GLU A 84 2.02 -1.44 -29.26
N GLN A 85 0.88 -0.77 -29.19
CA GLN A 85 -0.31 -1.27 -28.53
C GLN A 85 -0.79 -2.57 -29.23
N PRO A 86 -0.92 -3.69 -28.49
CA PRO A 86 -1.40 -4.95 -29.05
C PRO A 86 -2.81 -4.84 -29.63
N GLN A 87 -3.05 -5.51 -30.76
CA GLN A 87 -4.35 -5.59 -31.42
C GLN A 87 -5.13 -6.83 -30.97
N GLU A 88 -6.45 -6.81 -31.12
CA GLU A 88 -7.34 -7.92 -30.69
C GLU A 88 -7.05 -9.27 -31.38
N TYR A 89 -6.49 -9.23 -32.60
CA TYR A 89 -6.15 -10.42 -33.38
C TYR A 89 -4.72 -10.92 -33.17
N ASP A 90 -3.92 -10.21 -32.37
CA ASP A 90 -2.55 -10.63 -32.10
C ASP A 90 -2.53 -11.91 -31.26
N ASP A 91 -1.54 -12.78 -31.51
CA ASP A 91 -1.36 -13.96 -30.68
C ASP A 91 -0.99 -13.54 -29.23
N PRO A 92 -1.76 -13.99 -28.21
CA PRO A 92 -1.55 -13.54 -26.85
C PRO A 92 -0.19 -13.94 -26.28
N ASN A 93 0.34 -15.11 -26.66
CA ASN A 93 1.67 -15.52 -26.21
C ASN A 93 2.76 -14.64 -26.82
N ALA A 94 2.64 -14.27 -28.10
CA ALA A 94 3.58 -13.40 -28.79
C ALA A 94 3.60 -12.01 -28.15
N VAL A 95 2.44 -11.43 -27.86
CA VAL A 95 2.31 -10.14 -27.15
C VAL A 95 2.98 -10.19 -25.79
N ILE A 96 2.64 -11.21 -24.98
CA ILE A 96 3.25 -11.38 -23.65
C ILE A 96 4.76 -11.57 -23.76
N SER A 97 5.24 -12.34 -24.74
CA SER A 97 6.67 -12.56 -24.95
C SER A 97 7.41 -11.26 -25.25
N LYS A 98 6.81 -10.35 -26.05
CA LYS A 98 7.35 -9.01 -26.30
C LYS A 98 7.41 -8.19 -25.01
N ILE A 99 6.35 -8.19 -24.20
CA ILE A 99 6.32 -7.49 -22.89
C ILE A 99 7.44 -8.02 -21.97
N LEU A 100 7.61 -9.34 -21.89
CA LEU A 100 8.65 -9.96 -21.05
C LEU A 100 10.07 -9.69 -21.57
N LEU A 101 10.23 -9.49 -22.88
CA LEU A 101 11.50 -9.09 -23.49
C LEU A 101 11.87 -7.66 -23.09
N GLU A 102 10.91 -6.74 -23.07
CA GLU A 102 11.14 -5.37 -22.57
C GLU A 102 11.42 -5.36 -21.06
N LEU A 103 10.72 -6.18 -20.28
CA LEU A 103 11.01 -6.31 -18.86
C LEU A 103 12.46 -6.78 -18.61
N ARG A 104 12.96 -7.68 -19.46
CA ARG A 104 14.36 -8.13 -19.44
C ARG A 104 15.33 -7.02 -19.85
N SER A 105 14.96 -6.17 -20.81
CA SER A 105 15.81 -5.05 -21.24
C SER A 105 15.99 -4.01 -20.14
N PHE A 106 14.98 -3.85 -19.26
CA PHE A 106 15.09 -3.07 -18.02
C PHE A 106 15.88 -3.77 -16.89
N GLY A 107 16.41 -4.97 -17.11
CA GLY A 107 17.20 -5.72 -16.13
C GLY A 107 16.37 -6.52 -15.12
N ARG A 108 15.09 -6.80 -15.41
CA ARG A 108 14.19 -7.57 -14.54
C ARG A 108 13.68 -8.85 -15.22
N PRO A 109 14.53 -9.86 -15.44
CA PRO A 109 14.08 -11.12 -16.03
C PRO A 109 13.10 -11.85 -15.10
N VAL A 110 12.10 -12.50 -15.68
CA VAL A 110 11.16 -13.39 -14.98
C VAL A 110 11.38 -14.84 -15.39
N ASP A 111 11.10 -15.75 -14.47
CA ASP A 111 11.24 -17.20 -14.67
C ASP A 111 9.87 -17.90 -14.70
N PHE A 112 9.06 -17.57 -15.70
CA PHE A 112 7.82 -18.28 -16.00
C PHE A 112 7.44 -18.12 -17.48
N PRO A 113 6.68 -19.07 -18.05
CA PRO A 113 6.27 -19.00 -19.44
C PRO A 113 5.16 -17.97 -19.68
N PRO A 114 5.05 -17.40 -20.91
CA PRO A 114 3.99 -16.45 -21.28
C PRO A 114 2.56 -16.95 -20.98
N SER A 115 2.34 -18.26 -21.04
CA SER A 115 1.02 -18.88 -20.77
C SER A 115 0.46 -18.56 -19.39
N LYS A 116 1.32 -18.22 -18.41
CA LYS A 116 0.91 -17.83 -17.05
C LYS A 116 0.22 -16.47 -16.99
N LEU A 117 0.45 -15.60 -17.97
CA LEU A 117 -0.12 -14.25 -18.02
C LEU A 117 -1.39 -14.14 -18.88
N LYS A 118 -1.75 -15.19 -19.63
CA LYS A 118 -2.93 -15.19 -20.51
C LYS A 118 -4.24 -14.90 -19.80
N ALA A 119 -4.34 -15.28 -18.53
CA ALA A 119 -5.51 -15.02 -17.72
C ALA A 119 -5.72 -13.51 -17.47
N GLY A 120 -4.65 -12.72 -17.58
CA GLY A 120 -4.68 -11.27 -17.33
C GLY A 120 -4.80 -10.89 -15.86
N TYR A 121 -4.84 -11.85 -14.93
CA TYR A 121 -4.92 -11.64 -13.48
C TYR A 121 -4.00 -12.62 -12.74
N GLY A 122 -3.80 -12.37 -11.44
CA GLY A 122 -2.99 -13.16 -10.53
C GLY A 122 -1.66 -12.50 -10.20
N GLU A 123 -0.90 -13.17 -9.33
CA GLU A 123 0.37 -12.67 -8.79
C GLU A 123 1.37 -12.30 -9.89
N GLN A 124 1.51 -13.13 -10.93
CA GLN A 124 2.45 -12.89 -12.02
C GLN A 124 2.07 -11.65 -12.84
N ALA A 125 0.77 -11.42 -13.07
CA ALA A 125 0.30 -10.26 -13.81
C ALA A 125 0.56 -8.97 -13.01
N CYS A 126 0.23 -8.97 -11.71
CA CYS A 126 0.53 -7.85 -10.82
C CYS A 126 2.04 -7.57 -10.78
N TYR A 127 2.87 -8.60 -10.60
CA TYR A 127 4.32 -8.45 -10.50
C TYR A 127 4.95 -7.82 -11.76
N VAL A 128 4.53 -8.25 -12.95
CA VAL A 128 5.05 -7.70 -14.20
C VAL A 128 4.68 -6.23 -14.36
N LEU A 129 3.41 -5.87 -14.13
CA LEU A 129 2.97 -4.49 -14.19
C LEU A 129 3.65 -3.62 -13.13
N ASP A 130 3.86 -4.17 -11.93
CA ASP A 130 4.52 -3.48 -10.83
C ASP A 130 5.97 -3.11 -11.18
N CYS A 131 6.72 -4.07 -11.72
CA CYS A 131 8.08 -3.83 -12.19
C CYS A 131 8.13 -2.79 -13.32
N LEU A 132 7.20 -2.84 -14.29
CA LEU A 132 7.13 -1.84 -15.36
C LEU A 132 6.78 -0.45 -14.82
N ALA A 133 5.89 -0.36 -13.82
CA ALA A 133 5.51 0.88 -13.17
C ALA A 133 6.68 1.50 -12.41
N GLU A 134 7.51 0.70 -11.75
CA GLU A 134 8.74 1.17 -11.12
C GLU A 134 9.71 1.80 -12.13
N GLU A 135 9.93 1.15 -13.28
CA GLU A 135 10.82 1.70 -14.31
C GLU A 135 10.25 2.98 -14.94
N ALA A 136 8.94 3.05 -15.15
CA ALA A 136 8.27 4.26 -15.60
C ALA A 136 8.40 5.42 -14.58
N LEU A 137 8.27 5.14 -13.28
CA LEU A 137 8.45 6.14 -12.22
C LEU A 137 9.90 6.65 -12.14
N LYS A 138 10.88 5.76 -12.27
CA LYS A 138 12.30 6.13 -12.35
C LYS A 138 12.56 7.04 -13.55
N TYR A 139 12.03 6.69 -14.72
CA TYR A 139 12.19 7.51 -15.93
C TYR A 139 11.48 8.86 -15.82
N SER A 140 10.32 8.91 -15.16
CA SER A 140 9.58 10.15 -14.91
C SER A 140 10.26 11.09 -13.90
N GLY A 141 11.33 10.66 -13.23
CA GLY A 141 12.03 11.45 -12.23
C GLY A 141 11.19 11.73 -10.96
N PHE A 142 10.22 10.86 -10.65
CA PHE A 142 9.39 11.04 -9.48
C PHE A 142 10.25 11.02 -8.20
N SER A 143 10.11 12.06 -7.37
CA SER A 143 10.76 12.14 -6.06
C SER A 143 9.71 12.41 -4.99
N CYS A 144 9.67 11.56 -3.97
CA CYS A 144 8.87 11.82 -2.78
C CYS A 144 9.42 13.07 -2.09
N LYS A 145 8.69 14.18 -2.18
CA LYS A 145 9.01 15.38 -1.43
C LYS A 145 8.70 15.13 0.04
N ARG A 146 9.48 15.73 0.95
CA ARG A 146 9.17 15.68 2.38
C ARG A 146 7.79 16.33 2.62
N PRO A 147 6.92 15.74 3.45
CA PRO A 147 5.67 16.37 3.81
C PRO A 147 5.97 17.74 4.43
N ALA A 148 5.36 18.79 3.87
CA ALA A 148 5.36 20.10 4.50
C ALA A 148 4.27 20.05 5.57
N TYR A 149 4.68 19.95 6.83
CA TYR A 149 3.74 20.12 7.93
C TYR A 149 3.27 21.57 7.90
N PRO A 150 1.95 21.83 7.90
CA PRO A 150 1.48 23.16 8.22
C PRO A 150 2.08 23.50 9.58
N THR A 151 2.76 24.64 9.67
CA THR A 151 3.08 25.20 10.98
C THR A 151 1.73 25.48 11.62
N ASP A 152 1.39 24.79 12.71
CA ASP A 152 0.31 25.26 13.56
C ASP A 152 0.69 26.70 13.88
N GLU A 153 -0.04 27.67 13.32
CA GLU A 153 -0.04 29.01 13.87
C GLU A 153 -0.49 28.76 15.30
N LEU A 154 0.46 28.87 16.23
CA LEU A 154 0.13 29.00 17.63
C LEU A 154 -0.81 30.20 17.63
N GLU A 155 -2.13 29.96 17.64
CA GLU A 155 -3.06 30.95 18.14
C GLU A 155 -2.43 31.32 19.47
N GLU A 156 -1.90 32.54 19.54
CA GLU A 156 -1.53 33.12 20.82
C GLU A 156 -2.84 33.06 21.59
N GLU A 157 -2.99 32.03 22.44
CA GLU A 157 -3.96 32.07 23.51
C GLU A 157 -3.60 33.37 24.21
N GLU A 158 -4.40 34.41 23.95
CA GLU A 158 -4.35 35.64 24.69
C GLU A 158 -4.68 35.19 26.10
N ILE A 159 -3.62 34.95 26.89
CA ILE A 159 -3.73 34.67 28.31
C ILE A 159 -4.28 35.97 28.86
N THR A 160 -5.61 36.10 28.85
CA THR A 160 -6.28 37.11 29.65
C THR A 160 -5.88 36.78 31.07
N GLU A 161 -4.97 37.56 31.63
CA GLU A 161 -4.69 37.62 33.07
C GLU A 161 -5.98 38.06 33.78
N ASP A 162 -6.99 37.19 33.83
CA ASP A 162 -8.28 37.47 34.44
C ASP A 162 -8.47 36.52 35.64
N ASP A 163 -7.94 37.01 36.77
CA ASP A 163 -8.55 36.95 38.11
C ASP A 163 -8.87 35.59 38.75
N THR A 164 -8.31 34.48 38.26
CA THR A 164 -8.53 33.15 38.89
C THR A 164 -7.64 32.86 40.11
N GLU A 165 -6.58 33.63 40.37
CA GLU A 165 -5.72 33.45 41.55
C GLU A 165 -6.26 34.04 42.87
N LEU A 166 -7.34 34.84 42.83
CA LEU A 166 -7.97 35.38 44.05
C LEU A 166 -9.01 34.42 44.68
N ALA A 167 -9.39 33.34 44.00
CA ALA A 167 -10.39 32.38 44.50
C ALA A 167 -9.79 31.26 45.38
N LEU A 168 -8.50 30.94 45.23
CA LEU A 168 -7.86 29.88 46.03
C LEU A 168 -7.50 30.34 47.45
N ASN A 169 -7.08 31.61 47.62
CA ASN A 169 -6.70 32.13 48.94
C ASN A 169 -7.89 32.24 49.91
N LYS A 170 -9.12 32.45 49.41
CA LYS A 170 -10.33 32.45 50.25
C LYS A 170 -10.80 31.05 50.64
N LEU A 171 -10.52 30.04 49.83
CA LEU A 171 -10.86 28.65 50.11
C LEU A 171 -9.91 28.03 51.14
N GLU A 172 -8.65 28.46 51.22
CA GLU A 172 -7.72 28.03 52.28
C GLU A 172 -8.03 28.67 53.64
N GLU A 173 -8.47 29.92 53.68
CA GLU A 173 -8.82 30.61 54.93
C GLU A 173 -10.12 30.04 55.56
N ASP A 174 -11.12 29.66 54.74
CA ASP A 174 -12.37 29.04 55.22
C ASP A 174 -12.22 27.55 55.60
N VAL A 175 -11.19 26.83 55.11
CA VAL A 175 -10.94 25.42 55.47
C VAL A 175 -10.18 25.29 56.80
N ALA A 176 -9.44 26.31 57.21
CA ALA A 176 -8.71 26.30 58.48
C ALA A 176 -9.60 26.49 59.72
N GLU A 177 -10.84 26.98 59.56
CA GLU A 177 -11.78 27.18 60.67
C GLU A 177 -12.75 25.99 60.92
N GLU A 178 -12.71 24.95 60.09
CA GLU A 178 -13.51 23.72 60.25
C GLU A 178 -12.64 22.46 60.48
N GLU A 179 -11.42 22.60 61.05
CA GLU A 179 -10.76 21.47 61.74
C GLU A 179 -11.40 21.26 63.12
N SER A 180 -12.62 20.75 63.12
CA SER A 180 -13.19 20.07 64.28
C SER A 180 -13.74 18.71 63.85
N ASP A 181 -12.92 17.69 64.11
CA ASP A 181 -13.35 16.34 64.48
C ASP A 181 -13.98 15.49 63.36
N ASN A 182 -13.13 14.76 62.63
CA ASN A 182 -13.40 13.34 62.37
C ASN A 182 -12.13 12.62 61.89
N GLU A 183 -11.59 11.82 62.81
CA GLU A 183 -10.61 10.78 62.57
C GLU A 183 -11.12 9.77 61.51
N GLU A 184 -10.17 9.09 60.86
CA GLU A 184 -10.34 7.84 60.10
C GLU A 184 -10.86 7.93 58.65
N ASN A 185 -9.92 7.96 57.70
CA ASN A 185 -9.97 7.07 56.51
C ASN A 185 -8.63 7.03 55.78
N PHE A 186 -7.64 6.34 56.38
CA PHE A 186 -6.41 5.98 55.68
C PHE A 186 -6.66 4.71 54.84
N ILE A 187 -6.62 4.84 53.51
CA ILE A 187 -6.80 3.73 52.58
C ILE A 187 -5.50 2.91 52.51
N ASP A 188 -5.55 1.64 52.95
CA ASP A 188 -4.38 0.76 53.01
C ASP A 188 -3.94 0.25 51.61
N LEU A 189 -2.77 0.72 51.20
CA LEU A 189 -2.12 0.44 49.91
C LEU A 189 -1.85 -1.06 49.67
N ASN A 190 -1.83 -1.89 50.71
CA ASN A 190 -1.60 -3.33 50.57
C ASN A 190 -2.79 -4.07 49.97
N VAL A 191 -4.02 -3.54 50.12
CA VAL A 191 -5.24 -4.15 49.55
C VAL A 191 -5.26 -4.04 48.03
N LEU A 192 -4.79 -2.93 47.47
CA LEU A 192 -4.71 -2.70 46.03
C LEU A 192 -3.70 -3.64 45.33
N LYS A 193 -2.59 -3.96 45.98
CA LYS A 193 -1.56 -4.84 45.41
C LYS A 193 -1.97 -6.32 45.36
N ALA A 194 -2.96 -6.74 46.16
CA ALA A 194 -3.44 -8.11 46.13
C ALA A 194 -4.39 -8.41 44.95
N GLN A 195 -4.97 -7.39 44.31
CA GLN A 195 -5.91 -7.55 43.20
C GLN A 195 -5.22 -7.76 41.85
N THR A 196 -3.95 -7.38 41.69
CA THR A 196 -3.23 -7.48 40.42
C THR A 196 -2.64 -8.85 40.11
N TYR A 197 -2.74 -9.83 41.02
CA TYR A 197 -2.23 -11.20 40.83
C TYR A 197 -3.31 -12.27 40.63
N ARG A 198 -4.56 -11.88 40.37
CA ARG A 198 -5.59 -12.80 39.89
C ARG A 198 -6.35 -12.20 38.71
N SER A 199 -5.79 -12.37 37.51
CA SER A 199 -6.50 -12.66 36.26
C SER A 199 -5.49 -13.16 35.23
#